data_AF-A0A1I3MLP6-F1
#
_entry.id   AF-A0A1I3MLP6-F1
#
_cell.length_a   1.000
_cell.length_b   1.000
_cell.length_c   1.000
_cell.angle_alpha   90.00
_cell.angle_beta   90.00
_cell.angle_gamma   90.00
#
_symmetry.space_group_name_H-M   'P 1'
#
loop_
_entity.id
_entity.type
_entity.pdbx_description
1 polymer ?
#
loop_
_entity_poly.entity_id
_entity_poly.type
_entity_poly.pdbx_seq_one_letter_code
_entity_poly.pdbx_strand_id
1 'polypeptide(L)'
;MSDMTIAVRRRSRWGLFIAPVLLLILAAAWSGFWFYAASQAGVAVDAWRAQEAKAGRIYDCAKRSIAGFPFRFEIQCSGASVALVSQNASKTPFTAKLDNILVVGQVYDPKHVIAEFSAPATLVDGVTQNTFVVNWSKGRSSVVGLPAIPERASIVFDDPSIVRVDGAVQVPLARAKEIELHGRLADGSSADHPVIETVLRISQGSIQGIHPLLAEPFEADTRAKITGLSDLTPKPWPQRFREIQAAGGHIEIVQSRIQQGEMIAVAAGTLGLSANGRLDGELQMTVTGLERIIPALGIEKMLEEGVPQATLDRVAPGVKSQDLNNLFGALDRAVPGLGKVIKQNANAGVAAGINSIGTESTLEGKKARTFPLKFADGAVLLGPIKVGQIPPLY
;
A
#
# COMPACT_ATOMS: atom_id res chain seq x y z
N MET A 1 -25.83 -89.36 40.57
CA MET A 1 -25.32 -88.65 39.39
C MET A 1 -25.84 -87.23 39.47
N SER A 2 -24.99 -86.28 39.85
CA SER A 2 -25.37 -84.89 40.08
C SER A 2 -25.01 -84.08 38.85
N ASP A 3 -26.01 -83.67 38.07
CA ASP A 3 -25.80 -82.77 36.93
C ASP A 3 -25.66 -81.33 37.46
N MET A 4 -24.42 -80.85 37.46
CA MET A 4 -24.06 -79.49 37.80
C MET A 4 -24.21 -78.61 36.56
N THR A 5 -25.34 -77.93 36.43
CA THR A 5 -25.58 -76.95 35.37
C THR A 5 -24.87 -75.64 35.70
N ILE A 6 -23.78 -75.35 34.97
CA ILE A 6 -23.08 -74.06 35.05
C ILE A 6 -23.92 -73.00 34.32
N ALA A 7 -24.53 -72.10 35.08
CA ALA A 7 -25.22 -70.95 34.52
C ALA A 7 -24.20 -69.96 33.92
N VAL A 8 -24.14 -69.88 32.58
CA VAL A 8 -23.33 -68.89 31.87
C VAL A 8 -23.92 -67.50 32.11
N ARG A 9 -23.27 -66.72 32.97
CA ARG A 9 -23.64 -65.32 33.24
C ARG A 9 -23.42 -64.50 31.96
N ARG A 10 -24.49 -64.11 31.27
CA ARG A 10 -24.41 -63.20 30.10
C ARG A 10 -23.70 -61.92 30.53
N ARG A 11 -22.46 -61.69 30.05
CA ARG A 11 -21.75 -60.42 30.24
C ARG A 11 -22.62 -59.29 29.68
N SER A 12 -22.96 -58.35 30.54
CA SER A 12 -23.79 -57.20 30.17
C SER A 12 -23.12 -56.42 29.03
N ARG A 13 -23.79 -56.35 27.87
CA ARG A 13 -23.32 -55.59 26.70
C ARG A 13 -23.45 -54.07 26.90
N TRP A 14 -23.90 -53.60 28.06
CA TRP A 14 -24.07 -52.18 28.37
C TRP A 14 -22.75 -51.37 28.24
N GLY A 15 -21.61 -51.98 28.57
CA GLY A 15 -20.30 -51.37 28.38
C GLY A 15 -19.97 -50.99 26.93
N LEU A 16 -20.57 -51.66 25.93
CA LEU A 16 -20.42 -51.31 24.51
C LEU A 16 -21.17 -50.03 24.13
N PHE A 17 -22.21 -49.64 24.87
CA PHE A 17 -23.00 -48.43 24.59
C PHE A 17 -22.48 -47.20 25.32
N ILE A 18 -21.64 -47.37 26.36
CA ILE A 18 -21.07 -46.24 27.12
C ILE A 18 -20.25 -45.33 26.20
N ALA A 19 -19.33 -45.89 25.41
CA ALA A 19 -18.48 -45.09 24.53
C ALA A 19 -19.27 -44.32 23.45
N PRO A 20 -20.22 -44.93 22.71
CA PRO A 20 -21.10 -44.20 21.80
C PRO A 20 -21.95 -43.13 22.47
N VAL A 21 -22.52 -43.39 23.65
CA VAL A 21 -23.32 -42.40 24.39
C VAL A 21 -22.45 -41.22 24.83
N LEU A 22 -21.24 -41.48 25.34
CA LEU A 22 -20.29 -40.41 25.69
C LEU A 22 -19.88 -39.59 24.46
N LEU A 23 -19.63 -40.24 23.31
CA LEU A 23 -19.35 -39.55 22.06
C LEU A 23 -20.52 -38.64 21.64
N LEU A 24 -21.76 -39.12 21.76
CA LEU A 24 -22.95 -38.33 21.45
C LEU A 24 -23.10 -37.12 22.39
N ILE A 25 -22.83 -37.31 23.68
CA ILE A 25 -22.84 -36.21 24.67
C ILE A 25 -21.78 -35.17 24.31
N LEU A 26 -20.56 -35.60 23.98
CA LEU A 26 -19.47 -34.72 23.58
C LEU A 26 -19.82 -33.98 22.28
N ALA A 27 -20.40 -34.65 21.29
CA ALA A 27 -20.84 -34.04 20.04
C ALA A 27 -21.96 -33.00 20.26
N ALA A 28 -22.93 -33.30 21.13
CA ALA A 28 -23.99 -32.36 21.49
C ALA A 28 -23.45 -31.15 22.25
N ALA A 29 -22.56 -31.37 23.23
CA ALA A 29 -21.90 -30.30 23.99
C ALA A 29 -21.04 -29.42 23.06
N TRP A 30 -20.27 -30.02 22.16
CA TRP A 30 -19.49 -29.29 21.17
C TRP A 30 -20.36 -28.48 20.21
N SER A 31 -21.48 -29.06 19.76
CA SER A 31 -22.44 -28.35 18.91
C SER A 31 -23.01 -27.13 19.63
N GLY A 32 -23.47 -27.30 20.88
CA GLY A 32 -23.96 -26.19 21.71
C GLY A 32 -22.90 -25.09 21.90
N PHE A 33 -21.66 -25.48 22.23
CA PHE A 33 -20.53 -24.57 22.34
C PHE A 33 -20.27 -23.80 21.03
N TRP A 34 -20.23 -24.50 19.90
CA TRP A 34 -19.92 -23.88 18.61
C TRP A 34 -20.97 -22.85 18.21
N PHE A 35 -22.27 -23.17 18.32
CA PHE A 35 -23.34 -22.22 18.01
C PHE A 35 -23.35 -21.01 18.96
N TYR A 36 -23.04 -21.22 20.25
CA TYR A 36 -22.85 -20.12 21.19
C TYR A 36 -21.67 -19.23 20.79
N ALA A 37 -20.51 -19.80 20.50
CA ALA A 37 -19.32 -19.05 20.09
C ALA A 37 -19.53 -18.31 18.76
N ALA A 38 -20.21 -18.92 17.79
CA ALA A 38 -20.59 -18.28 16.53
C ALA A 38 -21.50 -17.06 16.75
N SER A 39 -22.43 -17.12 17.71
CA SER A 39 -23.27 -15.97 18.07
C SER A 39 -22.45 -14.82 18.69
N GLN A 40 -21.49 -15.14 19.56
CA GLN A 40 -20.60 -14.16 20.18
C GLN A 40 -19.67 -13.50 19.16
N ALA A 41 -19.21 -14.26 18.16
CA ALA A 41 -18.44 -13.70 17.05
C ALA A 41 -19.25 -12.62 16.29
N GLY A 42 -20.55 -12.84 16.07
CA GLY A 42 -21.44 -11.84 15.47
C GLY A 42 -21.50 -10.53 16.28
N VAL A 43 -21.64 -10.63 17.61
CA VAL A 43 -21.65 -9.47 18.51
C VAL A 43 -20.31 -8.72 18.48
N ALA A 44 -19.19 -9.45 18.50
CA ALA A 44 -17.86 -8.86 18.43
C ALA A 44 -17.61 -8.11 17.12
N VAL A 45 -18.08 -8.65 15.99
CA VAL A 45 -18.02 -7.97 14.68
C VAL A 45 -18.84 -6.69 14.69
N ASP A 46 -20.03 -6.69 15.27
CA ASP A 46 -20.88 -5.50 15.33
C ASP A 46 -20.26 -4.41 16.24
N ALA A 47 -19.64 -4.81 17.35
CA ALA A 47 -18.87 -3.91 18.21
C ALA A 47 -17.65 -3.30 17.49
N TRP A 48 -16.90 -4.13 16.75
CA TRP A 48 -15.78 -3.68 15.93
C TRP A 48 -16.23 -2.67 14.85
N ARG A 49 -17.31 -2.96 14.11
CA ARG A 49 -17.89 -2.03 13.12
C ARG A 49 -18.25 -0.68 13.74
N ALA A 50 -18.84 -0.70 14.94
CA ALA A 50 -19.18 0.53 15.67
C ALA A 50 -17.93 1.33 16.09
N GLN A 51 -16.83 0.65 16.45
CA GLN A 51 -15.55 1.30 16.76
C GLN A 51 -14.91 1.91 15.51
N GLU A 52 -14.89 1.19 14.39
CA GLU A 52 -14.38 1.69 13.12
C GLU A 52 -15.17 2.90 12.59
N ALA A 53 -16.49 2.89 12.77
CA ALA A 53 -17.34 4.02 12.39
C ALA A 53 -16.95 5.32 13.12
N LYS A 54 -16.53 5.22 14.40
CA LYS A 54 -16.01 6.37 15.17
C LYS A 54 -14.68 6.91 14.60
N ALA A 55 -13.90 6.06 13.94
CA ALA A 55 -12.68 6.43 13.24
C ALA A 55 -12.91 6.86 11.77
N GLY A 56 -14.17 7.04 11.35
CA GLY A 56 -14.54 7.47 10.01
C GLY A 56 -14.50 6.36 8.95
N ARG A 57 -14.55 5.08 9.36
CA ARG A 57 -14.63 3.93 8.45
C ARG A 57 -15.92 3.18 8.69
N ILE A 58 -16.89 3.39 7.80
CA ILE A 58 -18.21 2.80 7.92
C ILE A 58 -18.24 1.54 7.06
N TYR A 59 -18.24 0.39 7.73
CA TYR A 59 -18.36 -0.92 7.09
C TYR A 59 -19.82 -1.36 7.10
N ASP A 60 -20.35 -1.65 5.91
CA ASP A 60 -21.67 -2.22 5.71
C ASP A 60 -21.63 -3.56 5.01
N CYS A 61 -22.61 -4.40 5.33
CA CYS A 61 -22.71 -5.77 4.87
C CYS A 61 -24.16 -6.10 4.54
N ALA A 62 -24.49 -6.19 3.25
CA ALA A 62 -25.86 -6.43 2.81
C ALA A 62 -26.39 -7.80 3.29
N LYS A 63 -25.55 -8.84 3.22
CA LYS A 63 -25.91 -10.17 3.72
C LYS A 63 -24.73 -10.78 4.46
N ARG A 64 -24.93 -11.03 5.76
CA ARG A 64 -23.98 -11.73 6.64
C ARG A 64 -24.43 -13.15 6.92
N SER A 65 -23.52 -14.12 6.80
CA SER A 65 -23.71 -15.49 7.28
C SER A 65 -22.50 -15.93 8.11
N ILE A 66 -22.74 -16.84 9.06
CA ILE A 66 -21.70 -17.46 9.87
C ILE A 66 -21.79 -18.98 9.65
N ALA A 67 -20.70 -19.58 9.18
CA ALA A 67 -20.55 -21.00 8.90
C ALA A 67 -19.24 -21.54 9.51
N GLY A 68 -18.83 -22.76 9.15
CA GLY A 68 -17.53 -23.32 9.54
C GLY A 68 -17.56 -24.42 10.61
N PHE A 69 -18.75 -24.90 11.00
CA PHE A 69 -18.88 -26.02 11.94
C PHE A 69 -18.07 -27.25 11.45
N PRO A 70 -17.33 -27.95 12.33
CA PRO A 70 -17.23 -27.75 13.79
C PRO A 70 -16.02 -26.95 14.26
N PHE A 71 -15.05 -26.66 13.40
CA PHE A 71 -13.68 -26.33 13.84
C PHE A 71 -13.21 -24.93 13.47
N ARG A 72 -14.03 -24.15 12.79
CA ARG A 72 -13.72 -22.78 12.37
C ARG A 72 -14.98 -21.91 12.42
N PHE A 73 -14.78 -20.60 12.37
CA PHE A 73 -15.81 -19.60 12.18
C PHE A 73 -15.54 -18.91 10.86
N GLU A 74 -16.47 -19.03 9.92
CA GLU A 74 -16.44 -18.41 8.61
C GLU A 74 -17.53 -17.35 8.56
N ILE A 75 -17.15 -16.08 8.63
CA ILE A 75 -18.05 -14.94 8.53
C ILE A 75 -18.00 -14.44 7.09
N GLN A 76 -19.04 -14.75 6.33
CA GLN A 76 -19.16 -14.30 4.95
C GLN A 76 -20.03 -13.05 4.89
N CYS A 77 -19.56 -12.05 4.16
CA CYS A 77 -20.27 -10.82 3.87
C CYS A 77 -20.41 -10.64 2.36
N SER A 78 -21.63 -10.78 1.84
CA SER A 78 -21.94 -10.49 0.44
C SER A 78 -22.45 -9.06 0.30
N GLY A 79 -21.99 -8.34 -0.72
CA GLY A 79 -22.29 -6.92 -0.95
C GLY A 79 -21.67 -6.03 0.13
N ALA A 80 -20.38 -6.21 0.39
CA ALA A 80 -19.65 -5.40 1.36
C ALA A 80 -19.44 -3.98 0.82
N SER A 81 -19.67 -2.97 1.66
CA SER A 81 -19.45 -1.56 1.34
C SER A 81 -18.64 -0.91 2.44
N VAL A 82 -17.63 -0.14 2.06
CA VAL A 82 -16.79 0.62 2.99
C VAL A 82 -16.84 2.08 2.57
N ALA A 83 -17.46 2.91 3.39
CA ALA A 83 -17.40 4.36 3.24
C ALA A 83 -16.28 4.89 4.14
N LEU A 84 -15.25 5.43 3.51
CA LEU A 84 -14.12 6.09 4.14
C LEU A 84 -14.40 7.60 4.16
N VAL A 85 -14.63 8.14 5.35
CA VAL A 85 -14.82 9.58 5.57
C VAL A 85 -13.62 10.13 6.34
N SER A 86 -13.13 11.30 5.92
CA SER A 86 -12.02 12.00 6.58
C SER A 86 -10.72 11.17 6.73
N GLN A 87 -10.47 10.24 5.80
CA GLN A 87 -9.26 9.40 5.83
C GLN A 87 -8.02 10.05 5.20
N ASN A 88 -8.13 11.28 4.71
CA ASN A 88 -7.01 12.05 4.14
C ASN A 88 -7.13 13.53 4.53
N ALA A 89 -6.06 14.31 4.31
CA ALA A 89 -6.01 15.74 4.62
C ALA A 89 -7.17 16.53 3.97
N SER A 90 -7.51 16.16 2.73
CA SER A 90 -8.59 16.78 1.94
C SER A 90 -9.99 16.42 2.41
N LYS A 91 -10.13 15.49 3.37
CA LYS A 91 -11.39 14.91 3.87
C LYS A 91 -12.32 14.39 2.78
N THR A 92 -11.79 13.98 1.63
CA THR A 92 -12.62 13.54 0.52
C THR A 92 -13.28 12.21 0.85
N PRO A 93 -14.62 12.11 0.73
CA PRO A 93 -15.30 10.86 0.96
C PRO A 93 -14.97 9.89 -0.17
N PHE A 94 -14.72 8.64 0.20
CA PHE A 94 -14.38 7.59 -0.74
C PHE A 94 -15.19 6.34 -0.41
N THR A 95 -15.85 5.77 -1.40
CA THR A 95 -16.66 4.56 -1.20
C THR A 95 -16.06 3.40 -1.97
N ALA A 96 -15.77 2.31 -1.27
CA ALA A 96 -15.34 1.05 -1.85
C ALA A 96 -16.46 0.02 -1.71
N LYS A 97 -16.81 -0.68 -2.78
CA LYS A 97 -17.76 -1.80 -2.77
C LYS A 97 -17.05 -3.07 -3.23
N LEU A 98 -17.29 -4.16 -2.54
CA LEU A 98 -16.75 -5.48 -2.83
C LEU A 98 -17.88 -6.50 -2.85
N ASP A 99 -17.83 -7.44 -3.78
CA ASP A 99 -18.89 -8.44 -3.93
C ASP A 99 -18.96 -9.38 -2.73
N ASN A 100 -17.81 -9.84 -2.24
CA ASN A 100 -17.75 -10.78 -1.15
C ASN A 100 -16.47 -10.65 -0.32
N ILE A 101 -16.63 -10.72 1.00
CA ILE A 101 -15.54 -10.82 1.98
C ILE A 101 -15.79 -12.05 2.85
N LEU A 102 -14.80 -12.92 2.97
CA LEU A 102 -14.84 -14.10 3.83
C LEU A 102 -13.79 -13.96 4.94
N VAL A 103 -14.22 -13.84 6.19
CA VAL A 103 -13.34 -13.80 7.36
C VAL A 103 -13.36 -15.15 8.06
N VAL A 104 -12.19 -15.75 8.28
CA VAL A 104 -12.01 -17.07 8.86
C VAL A 104 -11.16 -16.98 10.12
N GLY A 105 -11.68 -17.53 11.22
CA GLY A 105 -10.92 -17.76 12.45
C GLY A 105 -11.03 -19.23 12.88
N GLN A 106 -9.94 -19.83 13.34
CA GLN A 106 -9.95 -21.22 13.80
C GLN A 106 -10.39 -21.29 15.26
N VAL A 107 -11.19 -22.30 15.63
CA VAL A 107 -11.63 -22.47 17.04
C VAL A 107 -10.44 -22.75 17.96
N TYR A 108 -9.41 -23.44 17.45
CA TYR A 108 -8.19 -23.81 18.17
C TYR A 108 -7.08 -22.75 18.10
N ASP A 109 -7.23 -21.73 17.26
CA ASP A 109 -6.31 -20.60 17.14
C ASP A 109 -7.10 -19.29 16.98
N PRO A 110 -7.78 -18.83 18.04
CA PRO A 110 -8.68 -17.68 17.97
C PRO A 110 -7.94 -16.35 17.79
N LYS A 111 -6.60 -16.34 17.89
CA LYS A 111 -5.77 -15.14 17.75
C LYS A 111 -5.33 -14.87 16.31
N HIS A 112 -5.60 -15.80 15.40
CA HIS A 112 -5.27 -15.70 13.99
C HIS A 112 -6.54 -15.61 13.16
N VAL A 113 -6.69 -14.47 12.50
CA VAL A 113 -7.83 -14.19 11.62
C VAL A 113 -7.31 -13.99 10.21
N ILE A 114 -7.94 -14.65 9.25
CA ILE A 114 -7.66 -14.51 7.82
C ILE A 114 -8.89 -13.89 7.17
N ALA A 115 -8.71 -12.90 6.31
CA ALA A 115 -9.79 -12.39 5.47
C ALA A 115 -9.44 -12.57 4.00
N GLU A 116 -10.38 -13.10 3.23
CA GLU A 116 -10.29 -13.24 1.78
C GLU A 116 -11.26 -12.27 1.12
N PHE A 117 -10.78 -11.57 0.09
CA PHE A 117 -11.52 -10.54 -0.64
C PHE A 117 -11.77 -11.04 -2.06
N SER A 118 -13.03 -11.03 -2.49
CA SER A 118 -13.39 -11.38 -3.86
C SER A 118 -13.38 -10.13 -4.75
N ALA A 119 -12.74 -10.25 -5.90
CA ALA A 119 -12.79 -9.24 -6.96
C ALA A 119 -14.15 -9.28 -7.69
N PRO A 120 -14.57 -8.19 -8.35
CA PRO A 120 -13.93 -6.87 -8.35
C PRO A 120 -14.24 -6.04 -7.09
N ALA A 121 -13.38 -5.06 -6.79
CA ALA A 121 -13.78 -3.88 -6.01
C ALA A 121 -14.11 -2.72 -6.95
N THR A 122 -15.20 -2.01 -6.63
CA THR A 122 -15.53 -0.73 -7.28
C THR A 122 -15.27 0.40 -6.29
N LEU A 123 -14.45 1.35 -6.69
CA LEU A 123 -14.02 2.50 -5.90
C LEU A 123 -14.58 3.76 -6.54
N VAL A 124 -15.28 4.58 -5.77
CA VAL A 124 -15.86 5.85 -6.25
C VAL A 124 -15.29 6.99 -5.44
N ASP A 125 -14.64 7.91 -6.14
CA ASP A 125 -14.17 9.17 -5.56
C ASP A 125 -15.37 10.12 -5.40
N GLY A 126 -15.65 10.56 -4.17
CA GLY A 126 -16.84 11.34 -3.88
C GLY A 126 -16.83 12.77 -4.43
N VAL A 127 -15.69 13.29 -4.90
CA VAL A 127 -15.57 14.66 -5.43
C VAL A 127 -15.64 14.66 -6.96
N THR A 128 -14.77 13.86 -7.58
CA THR A 128 -14.67 13.76 -9.05
C THR A 128 -15.72 12.84 -9.65
N GLN A 129 -16.36 11.99 -8.82
CA GLN A 129 -17.24 10.90 -9.27
C GLN A 129 -16.54 9.91 -10.21
N ASN A 130 -15.21 9.92 -10.23
CA ASN A 130 -14.43 8.94 -10.96
C ASN A 130 -14.65 7.56 -10.36
N THR A 131 -14.96 6.60 -11.21
CA THR A 131 -15.10 5.20 -10.83
C THR A 131 -13.84 4.45 -11.23
N PHE A 132 -13.26 3.73 -10.27
CA PHE A 132 -12.15 2.82 -10.50
C PHE A 132 -12.62 1.40 -10.21
N VAL A 133 -12.27 0.48 -11.09
CA VAL A 133 -12.51 -0.95 -10.89
C VAL A 133 -11.16 -1.60 -10.63
N VAL A 134 -11.07 -2.30 -9.51
CA VAL A 134 -9.88 -3.04 -9.10
C VAL A 134 -10.19 -4.52 -9.18
N ASN A 135 -9.44 -5.24 -10.01
CA ASN A 135 -9.54 -6.69 -10.17
C ASN A 135 -8.30 -7.36 -9.61
N TRP A 136 -8.44 -8.62 -9.18
CA TRP A 136 -7.35 -9.51 -8.76
C TRP A 136 -7.84 -10.95 -8.88
N SER A 137 -6.92 -11.91 -8.92
CA SER A 137 -7.25 -13.34 -8.93
C SER A 137 -7.42 -13.89 -7.50
N LYS A 138 -6.59 -13.43 -6.56
CA LYS A 138 -6.70 -13.73 -5.12
C LYS A 138 -6.36 -12.49 -4.30
N GLY A 139 -7.16 -12.22 -3.27
CA GLY A 139 -6.91 -11.16 -2.32
C GLY A 139 -7.04 -11.73 -0.92
N ARG A 140 -5.98 -11.67 -0.12
CA ARG A 140 -5.96 -12.24 1.22
C ARG A 140 -5.26 -11.32 2.19
N SER A 141 -5.78 -11.23 3.40
CA SER A 141 -5.09 -10.64 4.54
C SER A 141 -5.08 -11.59 5.72
N SER A 142 -4.11 -11.44 6.61
CA SER A 142 -4.10 -12.14 7.88
C SER A 142 -3.62 -11.23 9.00
N VAL A 143 -4.15 -11.45 10.20
CA VAL A 143 -3.74 -10.75 11.42
C VAL A 143 -3.56 -11.77 12.53
N VAL A 144 -2.45 -11.66 13.25
CA VAL A 144 -2.10 -12.52 14.39
C VAL A 144 -1.95 -11.64 15.64
N GLY A 145 -2.44 -12.13 16.78
CA GLY A 145 -2.35 -11.45 18.07
C GLY A 145 -3.66 -10.84 18.57
N LEU A 146 -4.76 -11.03 17.82
CA LEU A 146 -6.10 -10.55 18.21
C LEU A 146 -6.65 -11.33 19.42
N PRO A 147 -7.57 -10.75 20.22
CA PRO A 147 -8.11 -9.39 20.17
C PRO A 147 -7.22 -8.33 20.83
N ALA A 148 -6.01 -8.70 21.27
CA ALA A 148 -5.03 -7.77 21.83
C ALA A 148 -4.34 -6.97 20.70
N ILE A 149 -3.20 -6.35 21.01
CA ILE A 149 -2.40 -5.59 20.04
C ILE A 149 -1.92 -6.56 18.93
N PRO A 150 -2.20 -6.27 17.64
CA PRO A 150 -1.71 -7.08 16.54
C PRO A 150 -0.19 -7.23 16.55
N GLU A 151 0.29 -8.48 16.55
CA GLU A 151 1.72 -8.79 16.49
C GLU A 151 2.23 -8.79 15.05
N ARG A 152 1.40 -9.30 14.13
CA ARG A 152 1.68 -9.40 12.70
C ARG A 152 0.42 -9.15 11.88
N ALA A 153 0.58 -8.47 10.76
CA ALA A 153 -0.46 -8.30 9.76
C ALA A 153 0.14 -8.48 8.37
N SER A 154 -0.59 -9.12 7.47
CA SER A 154 -0.20 -9.24 6.06
C SER A 154 -1.39 -8.98 5.15
N ILE A 155 -1.10 -8.49 3.96
CA ILE A 155 -2.06 -8.38 2.86
C ILE A 155 -1.35 -8.69 1.55
N VAL A 156 -1.97 -9.54 0.74
CA VAL A 156 -1.43 -10.06 -0.52
C VAL A 156 -2.51 -10.03 -1.59
N PHE A 157 -2.14 -9.58 -2.78
CA PHE A 157 -2.98 -9.61 -3.98
C PHE A 157 -2.23 -10.24 -5.15
N ASP A 158 -2.85 -11.24 -5.78
CA ASP A 158 -2.37 -11.89 -7.00
C ASP A 158 -3.04 -11.25 -8.22
N ASP A 159 -2.25 -10.96 -9.25
CA ASP A 159 -2.67 -10.34 -10.51
C ASP A 159 -3.54 -9.07 -10.33
N PRO A 160 -3.21 -8.12 -9.42
CA PRO A 160 -4.03 -6.94 -9.24
C PRO A 160 -3.95 -6.03 -10.46
N SER A 161 -5.09 -5.46 -10.85
CA SER A 161 -5.19 -4.45 -11.90
C SER A 161 -6.19 -3.35 -11.51
N ILE A 162 -5.87 -2.13 -11.89
CA ILE A 162 -6.69 -0.94 -11.64
C ILE A 162 -7.02 -0.32 -12.99
N VAL A 163 -8.31 -0.16 -13.26
CA VAL A 163 -8.82 0.57 -14.42
C VAL A 163 -9.68 1.73 -13.94
N ARG A 164 -9.57 2.89 -14.60
CA ARG A 164 -10.56 3.97 -14.47
C ARG A 164 -11.66 3.75 -15.51
N VAL A 165 -12.90 3.83 -15.08
CA VAL A 165 -14.07 3.78 -15.96
C VAL A 165 -14.50 5.20 -16.26
N ASP A 166 -14.54 5.54 -17.54
CA ASP A 166 -14.97 6.84 -18.07
C ASP A 166 -16.04 6.60 -19.14
N GLY A 167 -17.31 6.64 -18.71
CA GLY A 167 -18.43 6.18 -19.52
C GLY A 167 -18.29 4.70 -19.92
N ALA A 168 -18.20 4.43 -21.22
CA ALA A 168 -17.98 3.09 -21.77
C ALA A 168 -16.49 2.72 -21.92
N VAL A 169 -15.58 3.68 -21.72
CA VAL A 169 -14.14 3.48 -21.93
C VAL A 169 -13.48 3.05 -20.63
N GLN A 170 -12.69 1.98 -20.69
CA GLN A 170 -11.82 1.54 -19.59
C GLN A 170 -10.39 1.99 -19.88
N VAL A 171 -9.82 2.78 -18.96
CA VAL A 171 -8.45 3.26 -19.05
C VAL A 171 -7.61 2.52 -18.02
N PRO A 172 -6.69 1.62 -18.45
CA PRO A 172 -5.77 0.96 -17.54
C PRO A 172 -4.89 1.98 -16.82
N LEU A 173 -4.77 1.86 -15.49
CA LEU A 173 -3.95 2.75 -14.67
C LEU A 173 -2.76 2.02 -14.04
N ALA A 174 -2.96 0.80 -13.54
CA ALA A 174 -1.89 0.03 -12.94
C ALA A 174 -2.16 -1.47 -13.01
N ARG A 175 -1.11 -2.27 -13.00
CA ARG A 175 -1.18 -3.72 -12.84
C ARG A 175 0.10 -4.26 -12.22
N ALA A 176 0.00 -5.40 -11.54
CA ALA A 176 1.15 -6.15 -11.06
C ALA A 176 0.87 -7.67 -11.17
N LYS A 177 1.91 -8.48 -11.06
CA LYS A 177 1.76 -9.94 -10.89
C LYS A 177 1.41 -10.30 -9.46
N GLU A 178 2.01 -9.61 -8.50
CA GLU A 178 1.82 -9.84 -7.07
C GLU A 178 2.13 -8.54 -6.31
N ILE A 179 1.33 -8.22 -5.30
CA ILE A 179 1.61 -7.15 -4.34
C ILE A 179 1.45 -7.72 -2.94
N GLU A 180 2.49 -7.59 -2.13
CA GLU A 180 2.49 -8.02 -0.74
C GLU A 180 2.91 -6.89 0.18
N LEU A 181 2.20 -6.75 1.29
CA LEU A 181 2.59 -5.89 2.39
C LEU A 181 2.50 -6.72 3.68
N HIS A 182 3.63 -6.86 4.36
CA HIS A 182 3.75 -7.52 5.64
C HIS A 182 4.19 -6.51 6.68
N GLY A 183 3.62 -6.60 7.88
CA GLY A 183 3.95 -5.76 9.02
C GLY A 183 4.04 -6.58 10.28
N ARG A 184 4.97 -6.23 11.17
CA ARG A 184 5.09 -6.83 12.50
C ARG A 184 5.53 -5.79 13.52
N LEU A 185 5.23 -6.05 14.79
CA LEU A 185 5.90 -5.33 15.87
C LEU A 185 7.40 -5.67 15.89
N ALA A 186 8.23 -4.64 16.06
CA ALA A 186 9.65 -4.80 16.26
C ALA A 186 9.92 -5.47 17.62
N ASP A 187 10.93 -6.32 17.68
CA ASP A 187 11.30 -7.02 18.90
C ASP A 187 11.75 -6.02 19.98
N GLY A 188 11.26 -6.19 21.22
CA GLY A 188 11.54 -5.28 22.33
C GLY A 188 10.74 -3.97 22.31
N SER A 189 9.82 -3.81 21.36
CA SER A 189 8.91 -2.66 21.34
C SER A 189 7.89 -2.72 22.47
N SER A 190 7.54 -1.56 23.04
CA SER A 190 6.53 -1.44 24.10
C SER A 190 5.14 -1.21 23.53
N ALA A 191 4.10 -1.63 24.27
CA ALA A 191 2.71 -1.39 23.88
C ALA A 191 2.35 0.09 23.75
N ASP A 192 2.99 0.96 24.53
CA ASP A 192 2.73 2.41 24.57
C ASP A 192 3.52 3.20 23.51
N HIS A 193 4.61 2.61 22.98
CA HIS A 193 5.42 3.18 21.91
C HIS A 193 5.78 2.08 20.89
N PRO A 194 4.78 1.56 20.15
CA PRO A 194 5.02 0.49 19.21
C PRO A 194 5.87 0.96 18.03
N VAL A 195 6.83 0.13 17.65
CA VAL A 195 7.63 0.27 16.42
C VAL A 195 7.17 -0.83 15.48
N ILE A 196 6.77 -0.45 14.27
CA ILE A 196 6.30 -1.40 13.25
C ILE A 196 7.39 -1.58 12.21
N GLU A 197 7.81 -2.81 11.96
CA GLU A 197 8.63 -3.16 10.81
C GLU A 197 7.73 -3.62 9.67
N THR A 198 7.94 -3.09 8.47
CA THR A 198 7.16 -3.42 7.28
C THR A 198 8.03 -3.88 6.14
N VAL A 199 7.48 -4.77 5.31
CA VAL A 199 8.06 -5.20 4.04
C VAL A 199 6.99 -5.08 2.97
N LEU A 200 7.27 -4.31 1.93
CA LEU A 200 6.46 -4.16 0.73
C LEU A 200 7.19 -4.85 -0.43
N ARG A 201 6.50 -5.78 -1.11
CA ARG A 201 6.97 -6.43 -2.32
C ARG A 201 5.99 -6.20 -3.46
N ILE A 202 6.48 -5.76 -4.61
CA ILE A 202 5.68 -5.60 -5.83
C ILE A 202 6.43 -6.33 -6.94
N SER A 203 5.75 -7.30 -7.58
CA SER A 203 6.31 -8.04 -8.71
C SER A 203 5.62 -7.71 -10.02
N GLN A 204 6.41 -7.47 -11.06
CA GLN A 204 5.96 -7.04 -12.39
C GLN A 204 4.96 -5.87 -12.35
N GLY A 205 5.19 -4.90 -11.45
CA GLY A 205 4.38 -3.69 -11.32
C GLY A 205 4.52 -2.78 -12.52
N SER A 206 3.45 -2.13 -12.95
CA SER A 206 3.46 -1.10 -14.00
C SER A 206 2.34 -0.11 -13.75
N ILE A 207 2.62 1.17 -14.00
CA ILE A 207 1.69 2.29 -13.85
C ILE A 207 1.62 3.04 -15.18
N GLN A 208 0.42 3.05 -15.74
CA GLN A 208 0.10 3.64 -17.03
C GLN A 208 -0.41 5.09 -16.85
N GLY A 209 -0.17 5.94 -17.84
CA GLY A 209 -0.75 7.29 -17.89
C GLY A 209 -0.10 8.34 -16.97
N ILE A 210 0.94 7.99 -16.19
CA ILE A 210 1.73 8.97 -15.42
C ILE A 210 3.01 9.36 -16.18
N HIS A 211 3.84 8.36 -16.51
CA HIS A 211 5.10 8.57 -17.22
C HIS A 211 5.48 7.29 -17.98
N PRO A 212 6.04 7.36 -19.21
CA PRO A 212 6.43 6.17 -19.97
C PRO A 212 7.36 5.21 -19.21
N LEU A 213 8.29 5.75 -18.41
CA LEU A 213 9.16 4.92 -17.55
C LEU A 213 8.41 4.07 -16.53
N LEU A 214 7.23 4.49 -16.06
CA LEU A 214 6.45 3.72 -15.09
C LEU A 214 5.57 2.66 -15.77
N ALA A 215 5.37 2.76 -17.09
CA ALA A 215 4.57 1.80 -17.87
C ALA A 215 5.29 0.46 -18.04
N GLU A 216 6.63 0.46 -17.99
CA GLU A 216 7.46 -0.74 -18.07
C GLU A 216 7.43 -1.54 -16.75
N PRO A 217 7.39 -2.89 -16.80
CA PRO A 217 7.35 -3.73 -15.61
C PRO A 217 8.55 -3.50 -14.69
N PHE A 218 8.30 -3.36 -13.39
CA PHE A 218 9.32 -3.25 -12.36
C PHE A 218 9.08 -4.22 -11.19
N GLU A 219 10.17 -4.57 -10.52
CA GLU A 219 10.17 -5.23 -9.22
C GLU A 219 10.50 -4.20 -8.14
N ALA A 220 9.81 -4.24 -7.00
CA ALA A 220 10.14 -3.42 -5.84
C ALA A 220 10.13 -4.24 -4.56
N ASP A 221 11.17 -4.08 -3.73
CA ASP A 221 11.29 -4.63 -2.37
C ASP A 221 11.66 -3.47 -1.46
N THR A 222 10.80 -3.14 -0.49
CA THR A 222 11.04 -2.05 0.45
C THR A 222 10.81 -2.51 1.87
N ARG A 223 11.81 -2.27 2.72
CA ARG A 223 11.80 -2.54 4.15
C ARG A 223 11.83 -1.21 4.90
N ALA A 224 10.89 -1.02 5.80
CA ALA A 224 10.79 0.20 6.57
C ALA A 224 10.51 -0.07 8.05
N LYS A 225 10.86 0.90 8.91
CA LYS A 225 10.48 0.94 10.32
C LYS A 225 9.71 2.21 10.59
N ILE A 226 8.58 2.10 11.28
CA ILE A 226 7.70 3.21 11.62
C ILE A 226 7.78 3.44 13.13
N THR A 227 8.10 4.67 13.54
CA THR A 227 8.24 5.08 14.94
C THR A 227 7.28 6.22 15.30
N GLY A 228 7.17 6.55 16.60
CA GLY A 228 6.34 7.66 17.10
C GLY A 228 4.84 7.34 17.19
N LEU A 229 4.45 6.07 17.12
CA LEU A 229 3.09 5.64 17.41
C LEU A 229 2.89 5.64 18.94
N SER A 230 1.72 6.11 19.40
CA SER A 230 1.31 6.06 20.82
C SER A 230 0.50 4.83 21.19
N ASP A 231 -0.08 4.17 20.19
CA ASP A 231 -0.96 3.01 20.29
C ASP A 231 -1.18 2.43 18.88
N LEU A 232 -1.85 1.27 18.76
CA LEU A 232 -2.30 0.72 17.47
C LEU A 232 -3.81 0.83 17.24
N THR A 233 -4.49 1.73 17.95
CA THR A 233 -5.94 1.85 17.83
C THR A 233 -6.37 2.44 16.49
N PRO A 234 -7.49 1.99 15.91
CA PRO A 234 -8.14 2.61 14.77
C PRO A 234 -8.31 4.15 14.91
N LYS A 235 -7.63 4.94 14.07
CA LYS A 235 -7.79 6.42 13.99
C LYS A 235 -7.85 6.87 12.52
N PRO A 236 -8.40 8.05 12.20
CA PRO A 236 -8.23 8.67 10.89
C PRO A 236 -6.74 8.95 10.62
N TRP A 237 -6.28 8.74 9.38
CA TRP A 237 -4.88 8.98 9.02
C TRP A 237 -4.38 10.39 9.35
N PRO A 238 -5.14 11.49 9.11
CA PRO A 238 -4.65 12.81 9.44
C PRO A 238 -4.33 12.99 10.93
N GLN A 239 -5.17 12.44 11.80
CA GLN A 239 -4.92 12.43 13.23
C GLN A 239 -3.68 11.61 13.56
N ARG A 240 -3.57 10.41 12.99
CA ARG A 240 -2.43 9.51 13.20
C ARG A 240 -1.10 10.16 12.82
N PHE A 241 -1.04 10.82 11.66
CA PHE A 241 0.16 11.51 11.20
C PHE A 241 0.52 12.72 12.08
N ARG A 242 -0.47 13.44 12.60
CA ARG A 242 -0.24 14.53 13.56
C ARG A 242 0.34 14.02 14.87
N GLU A 243 -0.16 12.90 15.40
CA GLU A 243 0.36 12.28 16.62
C GLU A 243 1.81 11.79 16.41
N ILE A 244 2.08 11.13 15.29
CA ILE A 244 3.45 10.70 14.90
C ILE A 244 4.38 11.90 14.82
N GLN A 245 3.95 12.97 14.15
CA GLN A 245 4.74 14.19 14.00
C GLN A 245 5.03 14.85 15.36
N ALA A 246 4.03 14.96 16.23
CA ALA A 246 4.19 15.52 17.58
C ALA A 246 5.12 14.67 18.47
N ALA A 247 5.17 13.36 18.25
CA ALA A 247 6.07 12.43 18.93
C ALA A 247 7.50 12.40 18.35
N GLY A 248 7.80 13.21 17.32
CA GLY A 248 9.09 13.13 16.61
C GLY A 248 9.27 11.81 15.83
N GLY A 249 8.16 11.14 15.51
CA GLY A 249 8.14 9.89 14.78
C GLY A 249 8.56 10.05 13.33
N HIS A 250 9.11 8.97 12.79
CA HIS A 250 9.65 8.92 11.45
C HIS A 250 9.49 7.52 10.86
N ILE A 251 9.60 7.46 9.53
CA ILE A 251 9.72 6.24 8.76
C ILE A 251 11.19 6.11 8.35
N GLU A 252 11.87 5.12 8.89
CA GLU A 252 13.20 4.72 8.44
C GLU A 252 13.06 3.74 7.28
N ILE A 253 13.50 4.13 6.09
CA ILE A 253 13.68 3.22 4.96
C ILE A 253 15.02 2.52 5.16
N VAL A 254 14.97 1.31 5.72
CA VAL A 254 16.16 0.48 5.96
C VAL A 254 16.79 0.10 4.62
N GLN A 255 15.95 -0.31 3.67
CA GLN A 255 16.36 -0.60 2.31
C GLN A 255 15.13 -0.53 1.41
N SER A 256 15.24 0.18 0.30
CA SER A 256 14.31 0.09 -0.82
C SER A 256 15.11 -0.28 -2.06
N ARG A 257 14.70 -1.30 -2.78
CA ARG A 257 15.26 -1.74 -4.05
C ARG A 257 14.16 -1.72 -5.09
N ILE A 258 14.42 -1.06 -6.21
CA ILE A 258 13.56 -1.07 -7.39
C ILE A 258 14.40 -1.52 -8.58
N GLN A 259 13.90 -2.50 -9.34
CA GLN A 259 14.56 -3.00 -10.53
C GLN A 259 13.61 -2.94 -11.72
N GLN A 260 14.08 -2.39 -12.84
CA GLN A 260 13.35 -2.31 -14.09
C GLN A 260 14.30 -2.65 -15.24
N GLY A 261 14.13 -3.82 -15.84
CA GLY A 261 15.10 -4.38 -16.78
C GLY A 261 16.50 -4.45 -16.17
N GLU A 262 17.45 -3.73 -16.80
CA GLU A 262 18.85 -3.65 -16.35
C GLU A 262 19.10 -2.58 -15.27
N MET A 263 18.15 -1.66 -15.07
CA MET A 263 18.27 -0.57 -14.12
C MET A 263 17.92 -1.06 -12.72
N ILE A 264 18.73 -0.63 -11.77
CA ILE A 264 18.58 -0.93 -10.36
C ILE A 264 18.74 0.37 -9.60
N ALA A 265 17.76 0.68 -8.76
CA ALA A 265 17.83 1.75 -7.78
C ALA A 265 17.75 1.16 -6.38
N VAL A 266 18.66 1.57 -5.50
CA VAL A 266 18.57 1.32 -4.07
C VAL A 266 18.48 2.63 -3.31
N ALA A 267 17.66 2.69 -2.28
CA ALA A 267 17.52 3.85 -1.42
C ALA A 267 17.45 3.46 0.06
N ALA A 268 18.01 4.30 0.92
CA ALA A 268 17.90 4.19 2.37
C ALA A 268 17.91 5.59 3.00
N GLY A 269 17.28 5.75 4.16
CA GLY A 269 17.25 7.03 4.86
C GLY A 269 16.02 7.18 5.75
N THR A 270 15.73 8.40 6.17
CA THR A 270 14.68 8.66 7.16
C THR A 270 13.78 9.79 6.69
N LEU A 271 12.48 9.56 6.79
CA LEU A 271 11.42 10.51 6.46
C LEU A 271 10.55 10.76 7.68
N GLY A 272 10.51 12.00 8.15
CA GLY A 272 9.58 12.49 9.14
C GLY A 272 8.48 13.36 8.53
N LEU A 273 7.83 14.13 9.39
CA LEU A 273 6.77 15.07 9.02
C LEU A 273 7.12 16.47 9.51
N SER A 274 7.02 17.46 8.64
CA SER A 274 7.16 18.87 8.95
C SER A 274 5.99 19.37 9.83
N ALA A 275 6.13 20.58 10.37
CA ALA A 275 5.06 21.27 11.09
C ALA A 275 3.80 21.50 10.23
N ASN A 276 3.93 21.52 8.91
CA ASN A 276 2.82 21.66 7.96
C ASN A 276 2.23 20.31 7.52
N GLY A 277 2.61 19.22 8.18
CA GLY A 277 2.16 17.87 7.88
C GLY A 277 2.66 17.33 6.54
N ARG A 278 3.75 17.87 6.00
CA ARG A 278 4.38 17.40 4.76
C ARG A 278 5.59 16.52 5.06
N LEU A 279 5.98 15.67 4.12
CA LEU A 279 7.19 14.85 4.29
C LEU A 279 8.45 15.72 4.39
N ASP A 280 9.33 15.36 5.30
CA ASP A 280 10.60 16.04 5.55
C ASP A 280 11.69 15.01 5.86
N GLY A 281 12.92 15.21 5.38
CA GLY A 281 14.02 14.26 5.59
C GLY A 281 14.87 14.03 4.36
N GLU A 282 15.63 12.94 4.34
CA GLU A 282 16.57 12.65 3.26
C GLU A 282 16.66 11.14 2.99
N LEU A 283 16.69 10.78 1.72
CA LEU A 283 16.98 9.43 1.25
C LEU A 283 18.27 9.45 0.43
N GLN A 284 19.24 8.62 0.82
CA GLN A 284 20.41 8.34 0.00
C GLN A 284 19.99 7.34 -1.08
N MET A 285 20.03 7.75 -2.35
CA MET A 285 19.65 6.93 -3.49
C MET A 285 20.87 6.60 -4.34
N THR A 286 20.99 5.35 -4.78
CA THR A 286 22.05 4.86 -5.66
C THR A 286 21.43 4.14 -6.85
N VAL A 287 21.75 4.57 -8.06
CA VAL A 287 21.09 4.10 -9.29
C VAL A 287 22.11 3.66 -10.33
N THR A 288 21.88 2.52 -10.96
CA THR A 288 22.60 2.06 -12.16
C THR A 288 21.89 2.52 -13.43
N GLY A 289 22.66 2.78 -14.49
CA GLY A 289 22.08 3.07 -15.81
C GLY A 289 21.30 4.39 -15.88
N LEU A 290 21.61 5.36 -15.02
CA LEU A 290 20.97 6.68 -14.99
C LEU A 290 21.02 7.38 -16.37
N GLU A 291 22.04 7.06 -17.17
CA GLU A 291 22.23 7.54 -18.54
C GLU A 291 21.03 7.23 -19.45
N ARG A 292 20.28 6.16 -19.17
CA ARG A 292 19.08 5.77 -19.93
C ARG A 292 17.81 6.50 -19.48
N ILE A 293 17.81 7.04 -18.26
CA ILE A 293 16.65 7.73 -17.67
C ILE A 293 16.55 9.15 -18.23
N ILE A 294 17.68 9.81 -18.51
CA ILE A 294 17.71 11.22 -18.95
C ILE A 294 16.92 11.48 -20.24
N PRO A 295 17.10 10.70 -21.34
CA PRO A 295 16.30 10.91 -22.54
C PRO A 295 14.81 10.64 -22.28
N ALA A 296 14.53 9.65 -21.44
CA ALA A 296 13.17 9.25 -21.09
C ALA A 296 12.45 10.27 -20.17
N LEU A 297 13.17 11.08 -19.40
CA LEU A 297 12.63 12.21 -18.63
C LEU A 297 12.21 13.39 -19.52
N GLY A 298 12.48 13.35 -20.83
CA GLY A 298 11.96 14.31 -21.80
C GLY A 298 12.54 15.73 -21.66
N ILE A 299 13.67 15.89 -20.97
CA ILE A 299 14.33 17.20 -20.79
C ILE A 299 14.74 17.77 -22.17
N GLU A 300 15.14 16.89 -23.09
CA GLU A 300 15.45 17.21 -24.48
C GLU A 300 14.22 17.80 -25.22
N LYS A 301 13.03 17.23 -24.99
CA LYS A 301 11.77 17.75 -25.55
C LYS A 301 11.40 19.13 -25.00
N MET A 302 11.65 19.39 -23.71
CA MET A 302 11.42 20.73 -23.14
C MET A 302 12.38 21.79 -23.69
N LEU A 303 13.60 21.40 -24.08
CA LEU A 303 14.57 22.28 -24.73
C LEU A 303 14.29 22.47 -26.23
N GLU A 304 13.75 21.47 -26.93
CA GLU A 304 13.46 21.54 -28.38
C GLU A 304 12.08 22.11 -28.73
N GLU A 305 11.02 21.74 -27.99
CA GLU A 305 9.64 22.18 -28.26
C GLU A 305 9.31 23.54 -27.61
N GLY A 306 10.18 24.04 -26.72
CA GLY A 306 9.95 25.24 -25.92
C GLY A 306 8.90 25.00 -24.82
N VAL A 307 8.86 25.90 -23.83
CA VAL A 307 7.90 25.78 -22.71
C VAL A 307 6.48 25.93 -23.26
N PRO A 308 5.58 24.94 -23.05
CA PRO A 308 4.20 25.02 -23.51
C PRO A 308 3.49 26.25 -22.93
N GLN A 309 2.64 26.90 -23.73
CA GLN A 309 1.99 28.14 -23.33
C GLN A 309 1.10 27.97 -22.09
N ALA A 310 0.50 26.79 -21.93
CA ALA A 310 -0.27 26.42 -20.74
C ALA A 310 0.60 26.35 -19.46
N THR A 311 1.91 26.10 -19.58
CA THR A 311 2.86 26.13 -18.47
C THR A 311 3.31 27.56 -18.17
N LEU A 312 3.50 28.39 -19.21
CA LEU A 312 3.80 29.82 -19.05
C LEU A 312 2.65 30.58 -18.40
N ASP A 313 1.40 30.32 -18.78
CA ASP A 313 0.22 30.97 -18.19
C ASP A 313 0.03 30.66 -16.70
N ARG A 314 0.53 29.50 -16.23
CA ARG A 314 0.51 29.12 -14.80
C ARG A 314 1.61 29.78 -13.99
N VAL A 315 2.76 30.07 -14.59
CA VAL A 315 3.97 30.55 -13.89
C VAL A 315 4.16 32.06 -14.03
N ALA A 316 3.78 32.62 -15.18
CA ALA A 316 3.85 34.05 -15.49
C ALA A 316 2.67 34.43 -16.43
N PRO A 317 1.48 34.73 -15.86
CA PRO A 317 0.30 35.08 -16.65
C PRO A 317 0.57 36.29 -17.56
N GLY A 318 0.34 36.14 -18.86
CA GLY A 318 0.44 37.23 -19.85
C GLY A 318 1.70 37.23 -20.72
N VAL A 319 2.66 36.32 -20.50
CA VAL A 319 3.86 36.19 -21.35
C VAL A 319 3.59 35.24 -22.50
N LYS A 320 3.56 35.71 -23.75
CA LYS A 320 3.35 34.85 -24.93
C LYS A 320 4.64 34.14 -25.34
N SER A 321 4.57 32.86 -25.71
CA SER A 321 5.70 32.10 -26.27
C SER A 321 6.36 32.78 -27.49
N GLN A 322 5.57 33.54 -28.24
CA GLN A 322 6.03 34.35 -29.37
C GLN A 322 6.97 35.51 -28.96
N ASP A 323 6.75 36.12 -27.79
CA ASP A 323 7.60 37.21 -27.28
C ASP A 323 8.97 36.68 -26.84
N LEU A 324 9.02 35.46 -26.31
CA LEU A 324 10.26 34.74 -26.00
C LEU A 324 11.02 34.39 -27.29
N ASN A 325 10.34 33.88 -28.32
CA ASN A 325 10.96 33.61 -29.62
C ASN A 325 11.51 34.89 -30.29
N ASN A 326 10.81 36.02 -30.14
CA ASN A 326 11.27 37.33 -30.61
C ASN A 326 12.51 37.81 -29.84
N LEU A 327 12.58 37.55 -28.53
CA LEU A 327 13.75 37.85 -27.69
C LEU A 327 14.97 36.99 -28.09
N PHE A 328 14.77 35.69 -28.31
CA PHE A 328 15.84 34.80 -28.79
C PHE A 328 16.30 35.17 -30.20
N GLY A 329 15.38 35.55 -31.10
CA GLY A 329 15.72 36.05 -32.43
C GLY A 329 16.41 37.42 -32.43
N ALA A 330 16.16 38.25 -31.42
CA ALA A 330 16.88 39.51 -31.21
C ALA A 330 18.30 39.27 -30.65
N LEU A 331 18.49 38.29 -29.78
CA LEU A 331 19.81 37.88 -29.28
C LEU A 331 20.71 37.32 -30.39
N ASP A 332 20.17 36.48 -31.27
CA ASP A 332 20.95 35.87 -32.37
C ASP A 332 21.37 36.91 -33.44
N ARG A 333 20.63 38.03 -33.52
CA ARG A 333 20.96 39.18 -34.36
C ARG A 333 22.02 40.10 -33.74
N ALA A 334 22.16 40.10 -32.42
CA ALA A 334 23.16 40.88 -31.69
C ALA A 334 24.54 40.19 -31.65
N VAL A 335 24.58 38.85 -31.66
CA VAL A 335 25.82 38.06 -31.74
C VAL A 335 25.59 36.82 -32.62
N PRO A 336 26.03 36.86 -33.90
CA PRO A 336 25.84 35.74 -34.83
C PRO A 336 26.55 34.47 -34.33
N GLY A 337 25.80 33.38 -34.12
CA GLY A 337 26.35 32.06 -33.79
C GLY A 337 26.10 31.56 -32.37
N LEU A 338 25.55 32.38 -31.46
CA LEU A 338 25.15 31.93 -30.12
C LEU A 338 24.07 30.83 -30.18
N GLY A 339 23.11 30.90 -31.10
CA GLY A 339 22.11 29.85 -31.29
C GLY A 339 22.72 28.48 -31.67
N LYS A 340 23.84 28.47 -32.42
CA LYS A 340 24.56 27.24 -32.79
C LYS A 340 25.43 26.70 -31.64
N VAL A 341 26.07 27.59 -30.87
CA VAL A 341 26.88 27.20 -29.71
C VAL A 341 26.00 26.64 -28.58
N ILE A 342 24.80 27.19 -28.37
CA ILE A 342 23.83 26.67 -27.40
C ILE A 342 23.29 25.30 -27.84
N LYS A 343 22.96 25.11 -29.13
CA LYS A 343 22.50 23.81 -29.64
C LYS A 343 23.60 22.73 -29.66
N GLN A 344 24.86 23.09 -29.96
CA GLN A 344 25.98 22.14 -29.93
C GLN A 344 26.46 21.82 -28.50
N ASN A 345 26.34 22.76 -27.55
CA ASN A 345 26.72 22.55 -26.15
C ASN A 345 25.58 22.11 -25.24
N ALA A 346 24.33 22.03 -25.71
CA ALA A 346 23.22 21.49 -24.91
C ALA A 346 23.51 20.04 -24.48
N ASN A 347 24.03 19.21 -25.39
CA ASN A 347 24.38 17.81 -25.08
C ASN A 347 25.59 17.70 -24.14
N ALA A 348 26.57 18.60 -24.24
CA ALA A 348 27.74 18.63 -23.36
C ALA A 348 27.43 19.23 -21.97
N GLY A 349 26.56 20.24 -21.91
CA GLY A 349 26.10 20.89 -20.68
C GLY A 349 25.14 20.02 -19.88
N VAL A 350 24.29 19.25 -20.54
CA VAL A 350 23.48 18.20 -19.90
C VAL A 350 24.39 17.09 -19.37
N ALA A 351 25.35 16.58 -20.15
CA ALA A 351 26.33 15.58 -19.67
C ALA A 351 27.20 16.08 -18.49
N ALA A 352 27.62 17.35 -18.49
CA ALA A 352 28.35 17.96 -17.38
C ALA A 352 27.46 18.19 -16.14
N GLY A 353 26.18 18.56 -16.33
CA GLY A 353 25.19 18.65 -15.26
C GLY A 353 24.80 17.28 -14.68
N ILE A 354 24.83 16.21 -15.48
CA ILE A 354 24.63 14.83 -15.01
C ILE A 354 25.84 14.35 -14.23
N ASN A 355 27.05 14.71 -14.67
CA ASN A 355 28.27 14.35 -13.96
C ASN A 355 28.39 15.03 -12.59
N SER A 356 27.67 16.14 -12.36
CA SER A 356 27.56 16.81 -11.05
C SER A 356 26.37 16.33 -10.20
N ILE A 357 25.42 15.56 -10.75
CA ILE A 357 24.34 14.94 -9.98
C ILE A 357 24.86 13.65 -9.35
N GLY A 358 25.29 13.77 -8.09
CA GLY A 358 25.73 12.64 -7.29
C GLY A 358 27.18 12.21 -7.52
N THR A 359 27.67 11.40 -6.61
CA THR A 359 29.02 10.83 -6.63
C THR A 359 29.03 9.52 -7.41
N GLU A 360 30.13 9.25 -8.14
CA GLU A 360 30.32 7.92 -8.74
C GLU A 360 30.34 6.84 -7.66
N SER A 361 29.71 5.71 -7.96
CA SER A 361 29.55 4.59 -7.05
C SER A 361 29.46 3.28 -7.85
N THR A 362 29.34 2.16 -7.16
CA THR A 362 29.10 0.84 -7.75
C THR A 362 27.94 0.17 -7.06
N LEU A 363 27.03 -0.41 -7.85
CA LEU A 363 25.91 -1.20 -7.34
C LEU A 363 25.87 -2.51 -8.11
N GLU A 364 26.02 -3.63 -7.38
CA GLU A 364 26.05 -4.99 -7.96
C GLU A 364 27.08 -5.15 -9.08
N GLY A 365 28.26 -4.55 -8.91
CA GLY A 365 29.35 -4.60 -9.89
C GLY A 365 29.12 -3.74 -11.13
N LYS A 366 27.99 -3.01 -11.23
CA LYS A 366 27.70 -2.07 -12.31
C LYS A 366 28.05 -0.64 -11.89
N LYS A 367 28.42 0.19 -12.87
CA LYS A 367 28.60 1.64 -12.66
C LYS A 367 27.29 2.24 -12.17
N ALA A 368 27.36 2.98 -11.08
CA ALA A 368 26.21 3.61 -10.44
C ALA A 368 26.53 5.05 -10.07
N ARG A 369 25.49 5.82 -9.75
CA ARG A 369 25.62 7.14 -9.14
C ARG A 369 24.79 7.20 -7.87
N THR A 370 25.36 7.81 -6.86
CA THR A 370 24.74 8.01 -5.55
C THR A 370 24.43 9.48 -5.34
N PHE A 371 23.20 9.82 -4.99
CA PHE A 371 22.78 11.19 -4.72
C PHE A 371 21.78 11.26 -3.57
N PRO A 372 21.77 12.36 -2.80
CA PRO A 372 20.75 12.61 -1.79
C PRO A 372 19.46 13.10 -2.46
N LEU A 373 18.35 12.49 -2.09
CA LEU A 373 17.00 12.96 -2.39
C LEU A 373 16.43 13.59 -1.12
N LYS A 374 16.40 14.93 -1.09
CA LYS A 374 15.94 15.68 0.07
C LYS A 374 14.46 16.01 -0.04
N PHE A 375 13.74 15.81 1.06
CA PHE A 375 12.37 16.21 1.25
C PHE A 375 12.39 17.41 2.21
N ALA A 376 11.95 18.57 1.72
CA ALA A 376 11.90 19.79 2.49
C ALA A 376 10.49 20.36 2.43
N ASP A 377 9.72 20.16 3.50
CA ASP A 377 8.29 20.52 3.55
C ASP A 377 7.51 20.02 2.31
N GLY A 378 7.69 18.74 2.00
CA GLY A 378 7.08 18.06 0.86
C GLY A 378 7.67 18.39 -0.51
N ALA A 379 8.55 19.40 -0.64
CA ALA A 379 9.30 19.61 -1.86
C ALA A 379 10.36 18.50 -2.00
N VAL A 380 10.36 17.80 -3.14
CA VAL A 380 11.33 16.76 -3.44
C VAL A 380 12.47 17.38 -4.24
N LEU A 381 13.68 17.31 -3.70
CA LEU A 381 14.87 17.97 -4.22
C LEU A 381 15.94 16.93 -4.58
N LEU A 382 16.39 16.98 -5.82
CA LEU A 382 17.56 16.26 -6.31
C LEU A 382 18.71 17.26 -6.44
N GLY A 383 19.58 17.30 -5.42
CA GLY A 383 20.55 18.39 -5.28
C GLY A 383 19.85 19.76 -5.23
N PRO A 384 20.21 20.74 -6.09
CA PRO A 384 19.54 22.05 -6.11
C PRO A 384 18.21 22.05 -6.89
N ILE A 385 17.82 20.95 -7.53
CA ILE A 385 16.69 20.91 -8.47
C ILE A 385 15.44 20.36 -7.77
N LYS A 386 14.34 21.12 -7.79
CA LYS A 386 13.03 20.62 -7.37
C LYS A 386 12.44 19.72 -8.44
N VAL A 387 12.28 18.43 -8.12
CA VAL A 387 11.74 17.42 -9.03
C VAL A 387 10.28 17.07 -8.75
N GLY A 388 9.75 17.48 -7.60
CA GLY A 388 8.36 17.20 -7.25
C GLY A 388 7.85 17.96 -6.04
N GLN A 389 6.55 17.84 -5.80
CA GLN A 389 5.88 18.34 -4.61
C GLN A 389 4.89 17.29 -4.12
N ILE A 390 5.07 16.84 -2.89
CA ILE A 390 4.15 15.94 -2.21
C ILE A 390 3.14 16.81 -1.42
N PRO A 391 1.83 16.54 -1.55
CA PRO A 391 0.80 17.23 -0.78
C PRO A 391 0.92 16.91 0.72
N PRO A 392 0.30 17.72 1.61
CA PRO A 392 0.28 17.42 3.03
C PRO A 392 -0.47 16.11 3.32
N LEU A 393 -0.03 15.40 4.35
CA LEU A 393 -0.65 14.16 4.81
C LEU A 393 -1.78 14.42 5.83
N TYR A 394 -1.82 15.60 6.46
CA TYR A 394 -2.86 15.97 7.43
C TYR A 394 -3.13 17.47 7.56
#